data_AF-A0A948SB11-F1
#
_entry.id   AF-A0A948SB11-F1
#
_cell.length_a   1.000
_cell.length_b   1.000
_cell.length_c   1.000
_cell.angle_alpha   90.00
_cell.angle_beta   90.00
_cell.angle_gamma   90.00
#
_symmetry.space_group_name_H-M   'P 1'
#
loop_
_entity.id
_entity.type
_entity.pdbx_description
1 polymer ?
#
loop_
_entity_poly.entity_id
_entity_poly.type
_entity_poly.pdbx_seq_one_letter_code
_entity_poly.pdbx_strand_id
1 'polypeptide(L)'
;MVKGLDVFRERFREFEAAFVLIGGAACHEWFARQGATFRATKDLDIVLIVEMVDPAFVAALRAFVAEGNYAIQEKSEGAPVLYRFAKPENPEFPFMLELFCRKPEGIEMGDGQVIVPVPAGSDQHSLSAILLDDTYYSLIRNQSITQAGLPFANATALIPLKARAWSDLSQRKAAGEDIDSKDVAKHRNDVFRLAATLPGEPGPELPVSIVADLAKFISDFPEDSPEWAGIQASLKNTVAAGLKPAALRSAIQTYFRLPSA
;
A
#
# COMPACT_ATOMS: atom_id res chain seq x y z
N MET A 1 4.08 4.90 15.04
CA MET A 1 5.33 4.95 14.26
C MET A 1 5.70 3.52 13.89
N VAL A 2 6.08 3.25 12.64
CA VAL A 2 6.57 1.93 12.22
C VAL A 2 7.97 1.74 12.80
N LYS A 3 8.17 0.68 13.59
CA LYS A 3 9.49 0.43 14.20
C LYS A 3 10.52 0.17 13.09
N GLY A 4 11.71 0.76 13.22
CA GLY A 4 12.82 0.60 12.27
C GLY A 4 12.73 1.44 11.00
N LEU A 5 11.70 2.29 10.85
CA LEU A 5 11.60 3.20 9.71
C LEU A 5 12.75 4.21 9.67
N ASP A 6 13.25 4.64 10.83
CA ASP A 6 14.39 5.56 10.92
C ASP A 6 15.69 4.91 10.42
N VAL A 7 15.93 3.65 10.77
CA VAL A 7 17.08 2.86 10.27
C VAL A 7 17.00 2.69 8.75
N PHE A 8 15.80 2.38 8.23
CA PHE A 8 15.58 2.31 6.79
C PHE A 8 15.83 3.67 6.11
N ARG A 9 15.31 4.75 6.69
CA ARG A 9 15.52 6.11 6.19
C ARG A 9 16.98 6.47 6.07
N GLU A 10 17.76 6.25 7.12
CA GLU A 10 19.18 6.57 7.13
C GLU A 10 19.94 5.83 6.02
N ARG A 11 19.58 4.56 5.77
CA ARG A 11 20.25 3.73 4.77
C ARG A 11 19.85 4.07 3.33
N PHE A 12 18.61 4.48 3.11
CA PHE A 12 18.05 4.64 1.76
C PHE A 12 17.81 6.09 1.32
N ARG A 13 18.21 7.10 2.10
CA ARG A 13 18.06 8.53 1.77
C ARG A 13 18.66 8.96 0.42
N GLU A 14 19.67 8.23 -0.08
CA GLU A 14 20.34 8.56 -1.36
C GLU A 14 19.67 7.88 -2.55
N PHE A 15 18.66 7.05 -2.30
CA PHE A 15 17.98 6.22 -3.29
C PHE A 15 16.47 6.52 -3.40
N GLU A 16 16.05 7.74 -3.06
CA GLU A 16 14.63 8.14 -3.05
C GLU A 16 13.90 7.89 -4.38
N ALA A 17 14.61 7.90 -5.51
CA ALA A 17 14.00 7.64 -6.82
C ALA A 17 13.79 6.15 -7.10
N ALA A 18 14.45 5.25 -6.37
CA ALA A 18 14.48 3.81 -6.65
C ALA A 18 13.30 3.03 -6.07
N PHE A 19 12.48 3.64 -5.22
CA PHE A 19 11.34 2.98 -4.59
C PHE A 19 10.25 3.96 -4.17
N VAL A 20 9.07 3.43 -3.82
CA VAL A 20 8.00 4.17 -3.14
C VAL A 20 7.45 3.28 -2.01
N LEU A 21 7.34 3.84 -0.81
CA LEU A 21 6.67 3.18 0.32
C LEU A 21 5.16 3.33 0.16
N ILE A 22 4.43 2.22 0.27
CA ILE A 22 2.98 2.16 0.12
C ILE A 22 2.31 1.58 1.37
N GLY A 23 1.07 1.13 1.21
CA GLY A 23 0.40 0.30 2.20
C GLY A 23 0.20 0.97 3.56
N GLY A 24 0.40 0.20 4.63
CA GLY A 24 0.13 0.67 5.99
C GLY A 24 1.06 1.81 6.42
N ALA A 25 2.35 1.71 6.08
CA ALA A 25 3.37 2.67 6.48
C ALA A 25 3.12 4.04 5.84
N ALA A 26 2.78 4.07 4.54
CA ALA A 26 2.41 5.30 3.86
C ALA A 26 1.14 5.94 4.43
N CYS A 27 0.14 5.14 4.80
CA CYS A 27 -1.03 5.67 5.51
C CYS A 27 -0.64 6.30 6.85
N HIS A 28 0.19 5.62 7.64
CA HIS A 28 0.66 6.15 8.91
C HIS A 28 1.33 7.52 8.75
N GLU A 29 2.24 7.67 7.79
CA GLU A 29 2.90 8.95 7.51
C GLU A 29 1.91 10.02 7.03
N TRP A 30 0.97 9.66 6.15
CA TRP A 30 -0.06 10.58 5.66
C TRP A 30 -0.93 11.16 6.78
N PHE A 31 -1.38 10.32 7.71
CA PHE A 31 -2.19 10.76 8.86
C PHE A 31 -1.36 11.53 9.89
N ALA A 32 -0.12 11.13 10.13
CA ALA A 32 0.76 11.81 11.08
C ALA A 32 1.00 13.29 10.70
N ARG A 33 1.12 13.60 9.41
CA ARG A 33 1.21 15.00 8.90
C ARG A 33 0.02 15.88 9.28
N GLN A 34 -1.13 15.26 9.51
CA GLN A 34 -2.39 15.93 9.82
C GLN A 34 -2.70 15.89 11.32
N GLY A 35 -1.73 15.50 12.16
CA GLY A 35 -1.93 15.33 13.60
C GLY A 35 -2.88 14.20 13.97
N ALA A 36 -3.17 13.29 13.03
CA ALA A 36 -4.09 12.17 13.21
C ALA A 36 -3.34 10.85 13.38
N THR A 37 -4.02 9.85 13.95
CA THR A 37 -3.46 8.51 14.13
C THR A 37 -4.00 7.54 13.08
N PHE A 38 -3.13 6.61 12.66
CA PHE A 38 -3.51 5.47 11.84
C PHE A 38 -3.33 4.17 12.63
N ARG A 39 -3.98 3.09 12.19
CA ARG A 39 -3.78 1.78 12.83
C ARG A 39 -2.30 1.38 12.74
N ALA A 40 -1.80 0.67 13.75
CA ALA A 40 -0.43 0.19 13.73
C ALA A 40 -0.22 -0.79 12.56
N THR A 41 0.96 -0.71 11.96
CA THR A 41 1.47 -1.63 10.94
C THR A 41 2.90 -1.97 11.29
N LYS A 42 3.31 -3.20 11.00
CA LYS A 42 4.68 -3.68 11.20
C LYS A 42 5.42 -3.85 9.88
N ASP A 43 4.69 -3.73 8.79
CA ASP A 43 5.13 -4.08 7.45
C ASP A 43 5.54 -2.81 6.71
N LEU A 44 6.71 -2.86 6.08
CA LEU A 44 7.13 -1.89 5.08
C LEU A 44 6.87 -2.48 3.70
N ASP A 45 5.79 -2.00 3.08
CA ASP A 45 5.43 -2.31 1.71
C ASP A 45 6.20 -1.38 0.76
N ILE A 46 7.10 -1.94 -0.05
CA ILE A 46 8.08 -1.20 -0.87
C ILE A 46 7.87 -1.56 -2.33
N VAL A 47 7.47 -0.60 -3.16
CA VAL A 47 7.43 -0.79 -4.62
C VAL A 47 8.73 -0.30 -5.22
N LEU A 48 9.47 -1.18 -5.89
CA LEU A 48 10.72 -0.80 -6.57
C LEU A 48 10.42 -0.12 -7.90
N ILE A 49 11.03 1.03 -8.13
CA ILE A 49 11.00 1.75 -9.40
C ILE A 49 12.15 1.22 -10.24
N VAL A 50 11.92 0.12 -10.94
CA VAL A 50 12.98 -0.67 -11.60
C VAL A 50 13.80 0.15 -12.59
N GLU A 51 13.24 1.20 -13.20
CA GLU A 51 13.94 2.11 -14.10
C GLU A 51 15.00 2.99 -13.41
N MET A 52 14.89 3.12 -12.08
CA MET A 52 15.77 3.95 -11.23
C MET A 52 16.62 3.10 -10.27
N VAL A 53 16.43 1.78 -10.28
CA VAL A 53 17.24 0.85 -9.48
C VAL A 53 18.59 0.66 -10.15
N ASP A 54 19.66 1.01 -9.44
CA ASP A 54 21.03 0.81 -9.87
C ASP A 54 21.77 -0.23 -8.99
N PRO A 55 22.98 -0.67 -9.38
CA PRO A 55 23.75 -1.63 -8.58
C PRO A 55 24.07 -1.15 -7.16
N ALA A 56 24.16 0.16 -6.92
CA ALA A 56 24.45 0.71 -5.60
C ALA A 56 23.24 0.55 -4.67
N PHE A 57 22.02 0.77 -5.16
CA PHE A 57 20.79 0.48 -4.43
C PHE A 57 20.68 -1.01 -4.10
N VAL A 58 20.92 -1.89 -5.07
CA VAL A 58 20.87 -3.34 -4.85
C VAL A 58 21.89 -3.78 -3.80
N ALA A 59 23.11 -3.22 -3.83
CA ALA A 59 24.13 -3.48 -2.84
C ALA A 59 23.72 -2.99 -1.44
N ALA A 60 23.15 -1.78 -1.34
CA ALA A 60 22.65 -1.22 -0.09
C ALA A 60 21.51 -2.08 0.49
N LEU A 61 20.60 -2.57 -0.35
CA LEU A 61 19.50 -3.44 0.05
C LEU A 61 19.99 -4.80 0.55
N ARG A 62 20.94 -5.42 -0.15
CA ARG A 62 21.57 -6.67 0.31
C ARG A 62 22.27 -6.49 1.64
N ALA A 63 23.03 -5.40 1.81
CA ALA A 63 23.69 -5.07 3.07
C ALA A 63 22.66 -4.89 4.19
N PHE A 64 21.58 -4.16 3.94
CA PHE A 64 20.50 -3.95 4.92
C PHE A 64 19.85 -5.26 5.38
N VAL A 65 19.51 -6.15 4.44
CA VAL A 65 18.93 -7.46 4.75
C VAL A 65 19.92 -8.34 5.52
N ALA A 66 21.20 -8.34 5.13
CA ALA A 66 22.25 -9.10 5.81
C ALA A 66 22.50 -8.58 7.24
N GLU A 67 22.56 -7.26 7.43
CA GLU A 67 22.72 -6.61 8.75
C GLU A 67 21.53 -6.88 9.67
N GLY A 68 20.30 -6.94 9.13
CA GLY A 68 19.09 -7.27 9.89
C GLY A 68 18.97 -8.74 10.27
N ASN A 69 19.72 -9.63 9.61
CA ASN A 69 19.71 -11.09 9.75
C ASN A 69 18.27 -11.66 9.89
N TYR A 70 17.45 -11.41 8.86
CA TYR A 70 16.06 -11.83 8.83
C TYR A 70 15.90 -13.35 8.79
N ALA A 71 15.19 -13.90 9.77
CA ALA A 71 14.97 -15.34 9.90
C ALA A 71 14.04 -15.90 8.81
N ILE A 72 13.15 -15.08 8.24
CA ILE A 72 12.28 -15.43 7.12
C ILE A 72 12.75 -14.66 5.89
N GLN A 73 13.00 -15.39 4.81
CA GLN A 73 13.34 -14.84 3.49
C GLN A 73 12.56 -15.63 2.43
N GLU A 74 11.60 -14.98 1.78
CA GLU A 74 10.70 -15.62 0.83
C GLU A 74 10.69 -14.86 -0.50
N LYS A 75 10.40 -15.57 -1.59
CA LYS A 75 10.23 -14.99 -2.93
C LYS A 75 9.08 -15.66 -3.63
N SER A 76 8.22 -14.88 -4.29
CA SER A 76 7.18 -15.43 -5.14
C SER A 76 7.75 -16.00 -6.45
N GLU A 77 7.07 -16.99 -7.00
CA GLU A 77 7.34 -17.44 -8.36
C GLU A 77 6.65 -16.52 -9.39
N GLY A 78 7.23 -16.41 -10.59
CA GLY A 78 6.67 -15.62 -11.70
C GLY A 78 7.01 -14.13 -11.65
N ALA A 79 6.37 -13.36 -12.52
CA ALA A 79 6.44 -11.90 -12.56
C ALA A 79 5.05 -11.32 -12.23
N PRO A 80 4.95 -10.35 -11.31
CA PRO A 80 6.04 -9.65 -10.65
C PRO A 80 6.61 -10.49 -9.49
N VAL A 81 7.82 -10.17 -9.06
CA VAL A 81 8.47 -10.83 -7.94
C VAL A 81 8.21 -10.05 -6.66
N LEU A 82 7.69 -10.75 -5.65
CA LEU A 82 7.61 -10.28 -4.28
C LEU A 82 8.73 -10.92 -3.48
N TYR A 83 9.57 -10.11 -2.84
CA TYR A 83 10.50 -10.56 -1.81
C TYR A 83 9.94 -10.21 -0.43
N ARG A 84 9.90 -11.17 0.49
CA ARG A 84 9.56 -10.92 1.90
C ARG A 84 10.74 -11.23 2.79
N PHE A 85 11.08 -10.30 3.67
CA PHE A 85 12.02 -10.49 4.76
C PHE A 85 11.30 -10.22 6.08
N ALA A 86 11.30 -11.16 7.02
CA ALA A 86 10.60 -10.98 8.29
C ALA A 86 11.37 -11.57 9.48
N LYS A 87 11.02 -11.09 10.68
CA LYS A 87 11.65 -11.48 11.96
C LYS A 87 13.18 -11.23 11.94
N PRO A 88 13.63 -9.97 11.90
CA PRO A 88 15.05 -9.64 12.03
C PRO A 88 15.59 -10.09 13.39
N GLU A 89 16.87 -10.46 13.44
CA GLU A 89 17.57 -10.72 14.69
C GLU A 89 17.74 -9.42 15.51
N ASN A 90 18.07 -8.32 14.82
CA ASN A 90 18.17 -7.01 15.44
C ASN A 90 16.78 -6.34 15.50
N PRO A 91 16.23 -6.09 16.71
CA PRO A 91 14.89 -5.54 16.85
C PRO A 91 14.78 -4.07 16.41
N GLU A 92 15.87 -3.37 16.14
CA GLU A 92 15.87 -2.00 15.59
C GLU A 92 15.50 -1.97 14.11
N PHE A 93 15.62 -3.09 13.40
CA PHE A 93 15.22 -3.20 12.00
C PHE A 93 13.69 -3.31 11.86
N PRO A 94 13.12 -2.92 10.70
CA PRO A 94 11.72 -3.15 10.40
C PRO A 94 11.38 -4.63 10.54
N PHE A 95 10.26 -4.93 11.21
CA PHE A 95 9.86 -6.32 11.49
C PHE A 95 9.61 -7.13 10.21
N MET A 96 9.06 -6.48 9.18
CA MET A 96 8.82 -7.07 7.88
C MET A 96 9.10 -6.07 6.76
N LEU A 97 9.81 -6.53 5.73
CA LEU A 97 10.01 -5.86 4.45
C LEU A 97 9.29 -6.66 3.38
N GLU A 98 8.44 -6.02 2.60
CA GLU A 98 7.81 -6.60 1.41
C GLU A 98 8.21 -5.77 0.19
N LEU A 99 9.06 -6.33 -0.66
CA LEU A 99 9.56 -5.64 -1.85
C LEU A 99 8.89 -6.18 -3.11
N PHE A 100 8.16 -5.30 -3.77
CA PHE A 100 7.48 -5.58 -5.02
C PHE A 100 8.33 -5.13 -6.19
N CYS A 101 8.69 -6.09 -7.04
CA CYS A 101 9.56 -5.89 -8.18
C CYS A 101 8.86 -6.35 -9.46
N ARG A 102 8.48 -5.41 -10.33
CA ARG A 102 7.78 -5.73 -11.58
C ARG A 102 8.66 -6.44 -12.61
N LYS A 103 9.95 -6.12 -12.62
CA LYS A 103 10.97 -6.71 -13.50
C LYS A 103 12.18 -7.12 -12.65
N PRO A 104 12.33 -8.41 -12.30
CA PRO A 104 13.40 -8.86 -11.40
C PRO A 104 14.78 -8.88 -12.08
N GLU A 105 14.86 -8.63 -13.38
CA GLU A 105 16.13 -8.60 -14.12
C GLU A 105 17.08 -7.55 -13.50
N GLY A 106 18.22 -7.99 -12.99
CA GLY A 106 19.21 -7.13 -12.33
C GLY A 106 19.00 -6.92 -10.83
N ILE A 107 17.88 -7.39 -10.25
CA ILE A 107 17.67 -7.46 -8.80
C ILE A 107 17.87 -8.90 -8.36
N GLU A 108 19.13 -9.26 -8.21
CA GLU A 108 19.51 -10.49 -7.52
C GLU A 108 19.66 -10.15 -6.03
N MET A 109 19.19 -11.01 -5.13
CA MET A 109 19.41 -10.90 -3.67
C MET A 109 20.50 -11.87 -3.18
N GLY A 110 21.46 -12.23 -4.03
CA GLY A 110 22.72 -12.88 -3.64
C GLY A 110 22.68 -14.35 -3.28
N ASP A 111 23.86 -14.96 -3.35
CA ASP A 111 24.09 -16.35 -3.00
C ASP A 111 24.12 -16.51 -1.47
N GLY A 112 23.38 -17.48 -0.95
CA GLY A 112 23.32 -17.80 0.49
C GLY A 112 22.04 -17.39 1.20
N GLN A 113 21.13 -16.65 0.54
CA GLN A 113 19.78 -16.45 1.05
C GLN A 113 18.93 -17.68 0.71
N VAL A 114 18.47 -18.43 1.73
CA VAL A 114 17.52 -19.54 1.53
C VAL A 114 16.14 -18.93 1.32
N ILE A 115 15.89 -18.56 0.07
CA ILE A 115 14.64 -17.98 -0.36
C ILE A 115 13.63 -19.10 -0.58
N VAL A 116 12.59 -19.14 0.25
CA VAL A 116 11.49 -20.13 0.13
C VAL A 116 10.36 -19.56 -0.74
N PRO A 117 9.71 -20.36 -1.60
CA PRO A 117 8.54 -19.92 -2.36
C PRO A 117 7.41 -19.42 -1.45
N VAL A 118 6.79 -18.29 -1.80
CA VAL A 118 5.60 -17.79 -1.09
C VAL A 118 4.43 -18.77 -1.27
N PRO A 119 3.75 -19.23 -0.20
CA PRO A 119 2.60 -20.12 -0.32
C PRO A 119 1.45 -19.50 -1.12
N ALA A 120 0.84 -20.30 -2.00
CA ALA A 120 -0.36 -19.92 -2.74
C ALA A 120 -1.53 -19.65 -1.79
N GLY A 121 -2.22 -18.51 -1.96
CA GLY A 121 -3.41 -18.14 -1.19
C GLY A 121 -3.23 -17.00 -0.18
N SER A 122 -2.05 -16.39 -0.09
CA SER A 122 -1.88 -15.20 0.74
C SER A 122 -2.53 -13.95 0.10
N ASP A 123 -3.00 -13.00 0.92
CA ASP A 123 -3.49 -11.65 0.54
C ASP A 123 -2.56 -10.89 -0.44
N GLN A 124 -1.31 -11.34 -0.54
CA GLN A 124 -0.22 -10.73 -1.29
C GLN A 124 -0.38 -10.85 -2.80
N HIS A 125 -1.17 -11.83 -3.27
CA HIS A 125 -1.51 -11.97 -4.69
C HIS A 125 -2.24 -10.73 -5.23
N SER A 126 -3.05 -10.08 -4.40
CA SER A 126 -3.84 -8.91 -4.82
C SER A 126 -2.97 -7.68 -5.10
N LEU A 127 -1.98 -7.39 -4.25
CA LEU A 127 -1.08 -6.25 -4.47
C LEU A 127 -0.10 -6.50 -5.63
N SER A 128 0.43 -7.72 -5.76
CA SER A 128 1.24 -8.11 -6.91
C SER A 128 0.48 -7.98 -8.23
N ALA A 129 -0.78 -8.41 -8.29
CA ALA A 129 -1.62 -8.25 -9.49
C ALA A 129 -1.86 -6.78 -9.86
N ILE A 130 -2.05 -5.91 -8.86
CA ILE A 130 -2.22 -4.46 -9.08
C ILE A 130 -0.96 -3.85 -9.69
N LEU A 131 0.23 -4.25 -9.22
CA LEU A 131 1.50 -3.68 -9.67
C LEU A 131 1.94 -4.15 -11.05
N LEU A 132 1.32 -5.20 -11.62
CA LEU A 132 1.50 -5.56 -13.02
C LEU A 132 0.87 -4.56 -13.98
N ASP A 133 -0.16 -3.84 -13.54
CA ASP A 133 -0.86 -2.84 -14.33
C ASP A 133 0.00 -1.57 -14.46
N ASP A 134 0.36 -1.22 -15.70
CA ASP A 134 1.17 -0.03 -16.02
C ASP A 134 0.56 1.26 -15.46
N THR A 135 -0.77 1.34 -15.42
CA THR A 135 -1.51 2.50 -14.94
C THR A 135 -1.31 2.67 -13.44
N TYR A 136 -1.46 1.58 -12.66
CA TYR A 136 -1.29 1.61 -11.21
C TYR A 136 0.17 1.77 -10.80
N TYR A 137 1.11 1.16 -11.54
CA TYR A 137 2.54 1.39 -11.34
C TYR A 137 2.90 2.87 -11.56
N SER A 138 2.41 3.47 -12.64
CA SER A 138 2.60 4.90 -12.92
C SER A 138 1.93 5.80 -11.88
N LEU A 139 0.75 5.42 -11.38
CA LEU A 139 0.07 6.12 -10.30
C LEU A 139 0.94 6.18 -9.04
N ILE A 140 1.49 5.05 -8.59
CA ILE A 140 2.36 4.99 -7.39
C ILE A 140 3.58 5.90 -7.56
N ARG A 141 4.23 5.82 -8.72
CA ARG A 141 5.42 6.63 -9.03
C ARG A 141 5.11 8.12 -8.99
N ASN A 142 4.01 8.53 -9.64
CA ASN A 142 3.69 9.95 -9.84
C ASN A 142 2.95 10.59 -8.66
N GLN A 143 2.25 9.79 -7.85
CA GLN A 143 1.44 10.25 -6.71
C GLN A 143 2.08 9.85 -5.39
N SER A 144 3.31 10.31 -5.19
CA SER A 144 4.08 10.14 -3.96
C SER A 144 4.55 11.50 -3.42
N ILE A 145 4.87 11.52 -2.13
CA ILE A 145 5.46 12.67 -1.44
C ILE A 145 6.70 12.21 -0.68
N THR A 146 7.80 12.96 -0.79
CA THR A 146 8.97 12.72 0.06
C THR A 146 8.73 13.30 1.44
N GLN A 147 8.87 12.48 2.47
CA GLN A 147 8.80 12.87 3.87
C GLN A 147 10.03 12.38 4.62
N ALA A 148 10.78 13.33 5.18
CA ALA A 148 12.04 13.05 5.86
C ALA A 148 12.96 12.15 5.01
N GLY A 149 13.13 12.46 3.72
CA GLY A 149 14.02 11.71 2.83
C GLY A 149 13.55 10.31 2.42
N LEU A 150 12.25 10.00 2.60
CA LEU A 150 11.65 8.77 2.09
C LEU A 150 10.40 9.07 1.25
N PRO A 151 10.25 8.47 0.06
CA PRO A 151 9.07 8.60 -0.79
C PRO A 151 7.92 7.74 -0.27
N PHE A 152 6.76 8.35 -0.01
CA PHE A 152 5.53 7.65 0.38
C PHE A 152 4.41 7.93 -0.61
N ALA A 153 3.65 6.92 -1.02
CA ALA A 153 2.41 7.13 -1.77
C ALA A 153 1.44 8.03 -0.98
N ASN A 154 0.89 9.04 -1.64
CA ASN A 154 -0.06 9.97 -1.04
C ASN A 154 -1.49 9.44 -1.12
N ALA A 155 -2.48 10.17 -0.58
CA ALA A 155 -3.88 9.73 -0.64
C ALA A 155 -4.41 9.50 -2.08
N THR A 156 -3.92 10.26 -3.06
CA THR A 156 -4.27 10.11 -4.48
C THR A 156 -3.87 8.75 -5.04
N ALA A 157 -2.74 8.18 -4.60
CA ALA A 157 -2.36 6.79 -4.93
C ALA A 157 -3.01 5.77 -3.99
N LEU A 158 -2.99 6.01 -2.68
CA LEU A 158 -3.39 5.03 -1.67
C LEU A 158 -4.88 4.65 -1.78
N ILE A 159 -5.76 5.59 -2.13
CA ILE A 159 -7.20 5.32 -2.25
C ILE A 159 -7.48 4.35 -3.41
N PRO A 160 -7.06 4.61 -4.67
CA PRO A 160 -7.17 3.65 -5.76
C PRO A 160 -6.60 2.27 -5.44
N LEU A 161 -5.38 2.21 -4.88
CA LEU A 161 -4.72 0.93 -4.56
C LEU A 161 -5.55 0.10 -3.59
N LYS A 162 -6.09 0.74 -2.54
CA LYS A 162 -6.91 0.04 -1.54
C LYS A 162 -8.29 -0.31 -2.07
N ALA A 163 -8.91 0.54 -2.88
CA ALA A 163 -10.18 0.24 -3.53
C ALA A 163 -10.05 -0.98 -4.46
N ARG A 164 -8.96 -1.04 -5.24
CA ARG A 164 -8.67 -2.16 -6.13
C ARG A 164 -8.37 -3.44 -5.34
N ALA A 165 -7.56 -3.37 -4.27
CA ALA A 165 -7.29 -4.51 -3.40
C ALA A 165 -8.56 -5.05 -2.74
N TRP A 166 -9.44 -4.15 -2.27
CA TRP A 166 -10.74 -4.55 -1.74
C TRP A 166 -11.59 -5.28 -2.79
N SER A 167 -11.67 -4.75 -4.01
CA SER A 167 -12.46 -5.35 -5.09
C SER A 167 -11.93 -6.74 -5.45
N ASP A 168 -10.61 -6.90 -5.54
CA ASP A 168 -9.97 -8.18 -5.85
C ASP A 168 -10.25 -9.23 -4.76
N LEU A 169 -9.97 -8.90 -3.49
CA LEU A 169 -10.21 -9.81 -2.37
C LEU A 169 -11.69 -10.16 -2.22
N SER A 170 -12.60 -9.21 -2.48
CA SER A 170 -14.04 -9.44 -2.44
C SER A 170 -14.51 -10.41 -3.53
N GLN A 171 -13.98 -10.28 -4.75
CA GLN A 171 -14.29 -11.17 -5.86
C GLN A 171 -13.76 -12.58 -5.62
N ARG A 172 -12.49 -12.71 -5.18
CA ARG A 172 -11.86 -14.00 -4.86
C ARG A 172 -12.60 -14.73 -3.74
N LYS A 173 -12.99 -14.00 -2.69
CA LYS A 173 -13.82 -14.53 -1.62
C LYS A 173 -15.19 -14.99 -2.11
N ALA A 174 -15.84 -14.22 -2.98
CA ALA A 174 -17.12 -14.61 -3.59
C ALA A 174 -16.98 -15.83 -4.51
N ALA A 175 -15.80 -16.05 -5.10
CA ALA A 175 -15.45 -17.25 -5.87
C ALA A 175 -15.12 -18.48 -5.00
N GLY A 176 -15.15 -18.36 -3.66
CA GLY A 176 -14.96 -19.46 -2.72
C GLY A 176 -13.53 -19.63 -2.20
N GLU A 177 -12.62 -18.69 -2.45
CA GLU A 177 -11.30 -18.70 -1.81
C GLU A 177 -11.39 -18.39 -0.31
N ASP A 178 -10.52 -19.02 0.49
CA ASP A 178 -10.42 -18.79 1.93
C ASP A 178 -9.73 -17.46 2.24
N ILE A 179 -10.50 -16.38 2.22
CA ILE A 179 -10.05 -15.00 2.46
C ILE A 179 -10.65 -14.48 3.76
N ASP A 180 -9.81 -13.97 4.68
CA ASP A 180 -10.28 -13.36 5.93
C ASP A 180 -11.12 -12.11 5.63
N SER A 181 -12.33 -12.09 6.18
CA SER A 181 -13.24 -10.94 6.10
C SER A 181 -12.63 -9.65 6.66
N LYS A 182 -11.74 -9.77 7.66
CA LYS A 182 -11.03 -8.63 8.24
C LYS A 182 -10.06 -8.01 7.25
N ASP A 183 -9.45 -8.82 6.39
CA ASP A 183 -8.54 -8.36 5.37
C ASP A 183 -9.26 -7.65 4.23
N VAL A 184 -10.46 -8.11 3.87
CA VAL A 184 -11.34 -7.31 2.99
C VAL A 184 -11.73 -5.99 3.68
N ALA A 185 -12.24 -6.06 4.91
CA ALA A 185 -12.75 -4.89 5.62
C ALA A 185 -11.68 -3.83 5.91
N LYS A 186 -10.40 -4.21 6.14
CA LYS A 186 -9.30 -3.25 6.39
C LYS A 186 -9.09 -2.32 5.20
N HIS A 187 -9.12 -2.84 3.97
CA HIS A 187 -8.93 -2.03 2.76
C HIS A 187 -10.09 -1.05 2.56
N ARG A 188 -11.33 -1.53 2.69
CA ARG A 188 -12.55 -0.69 2.68
C ARG A 188 -12.47 0.45 3.69
N ASN A 189 -12.16 0.12 4.94
CA ASN A 189 -12.09 1.11 6.02
C ASN A 189 -10.99 2.14 5.74
N ASP A 190 -9.82 1.68 5.30
CA ASP A 190 -8.70 2.57 5.00
C ASP A 190 -9.03 3.54 3.85
N VAL A 191 -9.78 3.13 2.82
CA VAL A 191 -10.27 4.02 1.75
C VAL A 191 -11.08 5.18 2.33
N PHE A 192 -12.09 4.89 3.14
CA PHE A 192 -12.95 5.95 3.70
C PHE A 192 -12.26 6.79 4.77
N ARG A 193 -11.30 6.23 5.51
CA ARG A 193 -10.43 7.00 6.40
C ARG A 193 -9.59 8.00 5.62
N LEU A 194 -8.99 7.59 4.51
CA LEU A 194 -8.21 8.49 3.63
C LEU A 194 -9.11 9.52 2.98
N ALA A 195 -10.31 9.13 2.53
CA ALA A 195 -11.29 10.04 1.92
C ALA A 195 -11.64 11.22 2.83
N ALA A 196 -11.78 10.97 4.14
CA ALA A 196 -12.06 12.02 5.10
C ALA A 196 -10.94 13.06 5.28
N THR A 197 -9.76 12.81 4.70
CA THR A 197 -8.62 13.73 4.69
C THR A 197 -8.43 14.45 3.36
N LEU A 198 -9.23 14.13 2.35
CA LEU A 198 -9.13 14.77 1.04
C LEU A 198 -9.54 16.24 1.13
N PRO A 199 -8.90 17.12 0.34
CA PRO A 199 -9.39 18.47 0.20
C PRO A 199 -10.75 18.42 -0.49
N GLY A 200 -11.70 19.26 -0.07
CA GLY A 200 -13.06 19.32 -0.62
C GLY A 200 -13.15 19.88 -2.06
N GLU A 201 -12.10 19.67 -2.86
CA GLU A 201 -11.93 20.17 -4.21
C GLU A 201 -11.36 19.05 -5.11
N PRO A 202 -11.51 19.16 -6.44
CA PRO A 202 -10.97 18.16 -7.36
C PRO A 202 -9.44 18.01 -7.25
N GLY A 203 -8.96 16.76 -7.17
CA GLY A 203 -7.55 16.40 -7.17
C GLY A 203 -6.90 16.46 -8.56
N PRO A 204 -5.78 15.78 -8.83
CA PRO A 204 -5.27 15.65 -10.20
C PRO A 204 -6.18 14.77 -11.07
N GLU A 205 -6.10 14.93 -12.39
CA GLU A 205 -6.77 14.01 -13.31
C GLU A 205 -6.05 12.65 -13.30
N LEU A 206 -6.84 11.58 -13.19
CA LEU A 206 -6.33 10.21 -13.22
C LEU A 206 -6.77 9.50 -14.50
N PRO A 207 -6.00 8.48 -14.95
CA PRO A 207 -6.39 7.62 -16.06
C PRO A 207 -7.81 7.04 -15.91
N VAL A 208 -8.50 6.90 -17.04
CA VAL A 208 -9.90 6.43 -17.10
C VAL A 208 -10.10 5.08 -16.43
N SER A 209 -9.13 4.17 -16.53
CA SER A 209 -9.18 2.86 -15.86
C SER A 209 -9.23 2.96 -14.33
N ILE A 210 -8.43 3.86 -13.73
CA ILE A 210 -8.45 4.10 -12.29
C ILE A 210 -9.76 4.78 -11.87
N VAL A 211 -10.23 5.75 -12.65
CA VAL A 211 -11.51 6.43 -12.40
C VAL A 211 -12.67 5.43 -12.44
N ALA A 212 -12.66 4.50 -13.40
CA ALA A 212 -13.67 3.45 -13.53
C ALA A 212 -13.64 2.47 -12.34
N ASP A 213 -12.45 2.05 -11.90
CA ASP A 213 -12.29 1.19 -10.73
C ASP A 213 -12.83 1.86 -9.45
N LEU A 214 -12.54 3.14 -9.26
CA LEU A 214 -13.07 3.92 -8.14
C LEU A 214 -14.58 4.12 -8.22
N ALA A 215 -15.12 4.38 -9.42
CA ALA A 215 -16.56 4.51 -9.63
C ALA A 215 -17.29 3.20 -9.27
N LYS A 216 -16.73 2.06 -9.69
CA LYS A 216 -17.23 0.73 -9.32
C LYS A 216 -17.17 0.53 -7.80
N PHE A 217 -16.02 0.80 -7.17
CA PHE A 217 -15.88 0.72 -5.71
C PHE A 217 -16.94 1.55 -4.99
N ILE A 218 -17.15 2.82 -5.37
CA ILE A 218 -18.15 3.68 -4.75
C ILE A 218 -19.58 3.17 -4.99
N SER A 219 -19.87 2.56 -6.14
CA SER A 219 -21.19 1.98 -6.40
C SER A 219 -21.55 0.81 -5.46
N ASP A 220 -20.55 0.10 -4.93
CA ASP A 220 -20.76 -0.99 -3.95
C ASP A 220 -21.10 -0.49 -2.53
N PHE A 221 -20.98 0.82 -2.28
CA PHE A 221 -21.24 1.43 -0.96
C PHE A 221 -22.30 2.54 -0.98
N PRO A 222 -23.53 2.30 -1.48
CA PRO A 222 -24.61 3.29 -1.45
C PRO A 222 -24.89 3.75 0.00
N GLU A 223 -25.52 4.92 0.19
CA GLU A 223 -25.68 5.54 1.53
C GLU A 223 -26.41 4.67 2.55
N ASP A 224 -27.24 3.74 2.09
CA ASP A 224 -28.00 2.76 2.89
C ASP A 224 -27.27 1.42 3.07
N SER A 225 -26.03 1.29 2.59
CA SER A 225 -25.24 0.07 2.71
C SER A 225 -25.04 -0.34 4.18
N PRO A 226 -25.23 -1.62 4.55
CA PRO A 226 -25.01 -2.10 5.91
C PRO A 226 -23.53 -2.00 6.34
N GLU A 227 -22.62 -1.89 5.37
CA GLU A 227 -21.18 -1.77 5.59
C GLU A 227 -20.80 -0.48 6.34
N TRP A 228 -21.64 0.56 6.27
CA TRP A 228 -21.39 1.85 6.90
C TRP A 228 -21.27 1.76 8.42
N ALA A 229 -21.95 0.81 9.07
CA ALA A 229 -21.80 0.60 10.51
C ALA A 229 -20.33 0.28 10.88
N GLY A 230 -19.69 -0.59 10.09
CA GLY A 230 -18.29 -0.95 10.27
C GLY A 230 -17.33 0.17 9.86
N ILE A 231 -17.63 0.86 8.76
CA ILE A 231 -16.82 2.00 8.28
C ILE A 231 -16.83 3.12 9.32
N GLN A 232 -18.00 3.54 9.80
CA GLN A 232 -18.14 4.60 10.79
C GLN A 232 -17.52 4.22 12.14
N ALA A 233 -17.61 2.95 12.55
CA ALA A 233 -16.91 2.46 13.74
C ALA A 233 -15.39 2.66 13.63
N SER A 234 -14.81 2.47 12.43
CA SER A 234 -13.37 2.70 12.19
C SER A 234 -12.95 4.18 12.24
N LEU A 235 -13.91 5.11 12.11
CA LEU A 235 -13.67 6.56 12.11
C LEU A 235 -13.80 7.21 13.49
N LYS A 236 -14.39 6.52 14.49
CA LYS A 236 -14.76 7.10 15.80
C LYS A 236 -13.65 7.84 16.54
N ASN A 237 -12.39 7.42 16.38
CA ASN A 237 -11.23 8.01 17.05
C ASN A 237 -10.33 8.79 16.08
N THR A 238 -10.90 9.30 15.00
CA THR A 238 -10.18 10.04 13.96
C THR A 238 -10.80 11.41 13.77
N VAL A 239 -10.12 12.30 13.05
CA VAL A 239 -10.65 13.62 12.63
C VAL A 239 -11.94 13.50 11.81
N ALA A 240 -12.23 12.32 11.28
CA ALA A 240 -13.41 11.99 10.51
C ALA A 240 -14.60 11.50 11.37
N ALA A 241 -14.48 11.53 12.70
CA ALA A 241 -15.52 11.05 13.60
C ALA A 241 -16.84 11.81 13.36
N GLY A 242 -17.92 11.07 13.10
CA GLY A 242 -19.25 11.64 12.86
C GLY A 242 -19.53 12.03 11.41
N LEU A 243 -18.59 11.86 10.48
CA LEU A 243 -18.89 12.03 9.06
C LEU A 243 -19.95 11.02 8.59
N LYS A 244 -20.93 11.54 7.86
CA LYS A 244 -22.02 10.74 7.28
C LYS A 244 -21.56 10.02 6.02
N PRO A 245 -22.18 8.87 5.66
CA PRO A 245 -21.93 8.17 4.39
C PRO A 245 -21.88 9.10 3.17
N ALA A 246 -22.88 9.99 3.03
CA ALA A 246 -22.96 10.96 1.95
C ALA A 246 -21.70 11.85 1.84
N ALA A 247 -21.17 12.34 2.96
CA ALA A 247 -20.00 13.20 2.98
C ALA A 247 -18.72 12.46 2.54
N LEU A 248 -18.55 11.21 2.99
CA LEU A 248 -17.40 10.38 2.63
C LEU A 248 -17.45 9.98 1.15
N ARG A 249 -18.63 9.61 0.63
CA ARG A 249 -18.85 9.35 -0.80
C ARG A 249 -18.55 10.60 -1.63
N SER A 250 -19.12 11.73 -1.24
CA SER A 250 -18.94 13.02 -1.93
C SER A 250 -17.48 13.47 -1.95
N ALA A 251 -16.71 13.23 -0.87
CA ALA A 251 -15.28 13.52 -0.85
C ALA A 251 -14.51 12.74 -1.94
N ILE A 252 -14.76 11.44 -2.06
CA ILE A 252 -14.15 10.61 -3.11
C ILE A 252 -14.63 11.06 -4.50
N GLN A 253 -15.95 11.25 -4.68
CA GLN A 253 -16.52 11.64 -5.96
C GLN A 253 -15.99 13.00 -6.45
N THR A 254 -15.93 13.98 -5.56
CA THR A 254 -15.41 15.33 -5.87
C THR A 254 -13.93 15.27 -6.22
N TYR A 255 -13.13 14.66 -5.36
CA TYR A 255 -11.68 14.64 -5.52
C TYR A 255 -11.25 13.88 -6.78
N PHE A 256 -11.86 12.72 -7.07
CA PHE A 256 -11.52 11.88 -8.22
C PHE A 256 -12.40 12.15 -9.45
N ARG A 257 -13.24 13.20 -9.44
CA ARG A 257 -14.16 13.57 -10.53
C ARG A 257 -15.04 12.40 -10.99
N LEU A 258 -15.53 11.61 -10.04
CA LEU A 258 -16.44 10.51 -10.33
C LEU A 258 -17.84 11.06 -10.60
N PRO A 259 -18.61 10.44 -11.51
CA PRO A 259 -20.00 10.82 -11.69
C PRO A 259 -20.79 10.65 -10.38
N SER A 260 -21.70 11.58 -10.13
CA SER A 260 -22.72 11.41 -9.09
C SER A 260 -23.64 10.28 -9.52
N ALA A 261 -23.62 9.18 -8.77
CA ALA A 261 -24.57 8.08 -8.90
C ALA A 261 -25.93 8.47 -8.31
#